data_AF-A0A3S8ZZW6-F1
#
_entry.id   AF-A0A3S8ZZW6-F1
#
_cell.length_a   1.000
_cell.length_b   1.000
_cell.length_c   1.000
_cell.angle_alpha   90.00
_cell.angle_beta   90.00
_cell.angle_gamma   90.00
#
_symmetry.space_group_name_H-M   'P 1'
#
loop_
_entity.id
_entity.type
_entity.pdbx_description
1 polymer ?
#
loop_
_entity_poly.entity_id
_entity_poly.type
_entity_poly.pdbx_seq_one_letter_code
_entity_poly.pdbx_strand_id
1 'polypeptide(L)'
;MSEKLTNYLNGVFASYDGVKSVTELKADLLSDLQEKYRELQAEGKDEETAFKMTIEGIGDIEETIMEVANLSRSLERQVVTNFSASHLPKSDFAGVTAHKGQFNASALHGSNFAGADLTGSTFKSSDVSEANFDGANLTDCSLSAVNLTNASFNKSILVRTHIHVSGTEGTNFKGARLTDATISKCDLRKTSFEGCIFDGVVFDYCDLSGQNFDGQTFIGVKFDKSAVNEVSFRGATLKNVSFKAYFSLTNKYYRSIATINFDGAVMDKLTYASLKGMGANVSNVTVR
;
A
#
# COMPACT_ATOMS: atom_id res chain seq x y z
N MET A 1 -50.71 17.33 15.03
CA MET A 1 -50.35 15.90 15.08
C MET A 1 -49.02 15.59 14.39
N SER A 2 -48.86 15.88 13.09
CA SER A 2 -47.55 15.80 12.41
C SER A 2 -46.44 16.54 13.20
N GLU A 3 -46.80 17.67 13.81
CA GLU A 3 -45.94 18.46 14.69
C GLU A 3 -45.50 17.72 15.98
N LYS A 4 -46.33 16.86 16.59
CA LYS A 4 -45.96 16.10 17.81
C LYS A 4 -44.93 15.01 17.51
N LEU A 5 -45.14 14.23 16.45
CA LEU A 5 -44.17 13.22 15.99
C LEU A 5 -42.87 13.87 15.50
N THR A 6 -42.99 14.98 14.77
CA THR A 6 -41.84 15.77 14.33
C THR A 6 -41.03 16.28 15.51
N ASN A 7 -41.69 16.83 16.55
CA ASN A 7 -41.01 17.31 17.75
C ASN A 7 -40.36 16.17 18.55
N TYR A 8 -41.01 15.01 18.66
CA TYR A 8 -40.42 13.83 19.28
C TYR A 8 -39.14 13.39 18.55
N LEU A 9 -39.20 13.21 17.23
CA LEU A 9 -38.03 12.82 16.44
C LEU A 9 -36.94 13.91 16.43
N ASN A 10 -37.31 15.19 16.48
CA ASN A 10 -36.32 16.27 16.65
C ASN A 10 -35.54 16.11 17.95
N GLY A 11 -36.19 15.71 19.05
CA GLY A 11 -35.53 15.44 20.32
C GLY A 11 -34.58 14.24 20.25
N VAL A 12 -35.05 13.12 19.69
CA VAL A 12 -34.27 11.87 19.57
C VAL A 12 -33.03 12.07 18.69
N PHE A 13 -33.15 12.83 17.60
CA PHE A 13 -32.09 13.02 16.61
C PHE A 13 -31.18 14.23 16.88
N ALA A 14 -31.47 15.06 17.90
CA ALA A 14 -30.77 16.32 18.15
C ALA A 14 -29.24 16.18 18.25
N SER A 15 -28.76 15.11 18.88
CA SER A 15 -27.32 14.82 19.05
C SER A 15 -26.59 14.42 17.75
N TYR A 16 -27.33 14.27 16.65
CA TYR A 16 -26.84 13.76 15.36
C TYR A 16 -27.10 14.72 14.20
N ASP A 17 -27.53 15.96 14.48
CA ASP A 17 -27.78 16.98 13.47
C ASP A 17 -26.55 17.21 12.58
N GLY A 18 -26.78 17.27 11.27
CA GLY A 18 -25.75 17.47 10.25
C GLY A 18 -25.17 16.19 9.63
N VAL A 19 -25.48 15.00 10.17
CA VAL A 19 -25.08 13.73 9.54
C VAL A 19 -26.11 13.33 8.47
N LYS A 20 -25.72 13.36 7.19
CA LYS A 20 -26.65 13.17 6.05
C LYS A 20 -27.48 11.88 6.15
N SER A 21 -26.85 10.75 6.44
CA SER A 21 -27.53 9.46 6.55
C SER A 21 -28.53 9.40 7.70
N VAL A 22 -28.26 10.16 8.77
CA VAL A 22 -29.16 10.25 9.94
C VAL A 22 -30.36 11.15 9.62
N THR A 23 -30.17 12.19 8.79
CA THR A 23 -31.28 13.01 8.25
C THR A 23 -32.21 12.20 7.35
N GLU A 24 -31.67 11.34 6.48
CA GLU A 24 -32.45 10.44 5.63
C GLU A 24 -33.24 9.44 6.48
N LEU A 25 -32.59 8.79 7.46
CA LEU A 25 -33.23 7.89 8.42
C LEU A 25 -34.38 8.56 9.20
N LYS A 26 -34.19 9.82 9.62
CA LYS A 26 -35.22 10.60 10.33
C LYS A 26 -36.46 10.84 9.46
N ALA A 27 -36.27 11.11 8.17
CA ALA A 27 -37.36 11.36 7.24
C ALA A 27 -38.17 10.09 6.97
N ASP A 28 -37.48 8.97 6.74
CA ASP A 28 -38.11 7.66 6.52
C ASP A 28 -38.90 7.23 7.76
N LEU A 29 -38.28 7.31 8.93
CA LEU A 29 -38.93 6.99 10.20
C LEU A 29 -40.15 7.88 10.48
N LEU A 30 -40.08 9.18 10.17
CA LEU A 30 -41.23 10.08 10.32
C LEU A 30 -42.39 9.65 9.43
N SER A 31 -42.12 9.21 8.21
CA SER A 31 -43.13 8.71 7.27
C SER A 31 -43.83 7.47 7.83
N ASP A 32 -43.04 6.48 8.27
CA ASP A 32 -43.54 5.21 8.81
C ASP A 32 -44.40 5.42 10.07
N LEU A 33 -43.96 6.31 10.97
CA LEU A 33 -44.70 6.61 12.19
C LEU A 33 -46.00 7.36 11.93
N GLN A 34 -46.03 8.23 10.91
CA GLN A 34 -47.25 8.87 10.48
C GLN A 34 -48.25 7.87 9.90
N GLU A 35 -47.79 6.86 9.16
CA GLU A 35 -48.63 5.79 8.64
C GLU A 35 -49.23 4.94 9.75
N LYS A 36 -48.38 4.39 10.64
CA LYS A 36 -48.82 3.59 11.78
C LYS A 36 -49.80 4.33 12.69
N TYR A 37 -49.57 5.63 12.90
CA TYR A 37 -50.50 6.46 13.67
C TYR A 37 -51.88 6.56 12.99
N ARG A 38 -51.93 6.74 11.66
CA ARG A 38 -53.20 6.81 10.91
C ARG A 38 -53.97 5.49 11.00
N GLU A 39 -53.29 4.35 10.97
CA GLU A 39 -53.90 3.04 11.14
C GLU A 39 -54.54 2.88 12.51
N LEU A 40 -53.83 3.24 13.58
CA LEU A 40 -54.36 3.18 14.96
C LEU A 40 -55.59 4.08 15.15
N GLN A 41 -55.61 5.25 14.52
CA GLN A 41 -56.80 6.11 14.51
C GLN A 41 -57.97 5.47 13.75
N ALA A 42 -57.71 4.80 12.62
CA ALA A 42 -58.73 4.10 11.85
C ALA A 42 -59.32 2.90 12.63
N GLU A 43 -58.53 2.29 13.53
CA GLU A 43 -58.99 1.27 14.48
C GLU A 43 -59.79 1.83 15.67
N GLY A 44 -60.04 3.15 15.70
CA GLY A 44 -60.86 3.81 16.72
C GLY A 44 -60.11 4.17 18.00
N LYS A 45 -58.77 4.19 18.00
CA LYS A 45 -57.97 4.72 19.12
C LYS A 45 -58.06 6.24 19.17
N ASP A 46 -58.17 6.80 20.37
CA ASP A 46 -58.05 8.25 20.58
C ASP A 46 -56.61 8.72 20.27
N GLU A 47 -56.44 10.03 20.06
CA GLU A 47 -55.17 10.61 19.63
C GLU A 47 -54.01 10.35 20.59
N GLU A 48 -54.28 10.34 21.91
CA GLU A 48 -53.25 10.16 22.93
C GLU A 48 -52.79 8.71 22.98
N THR A 49 -53.75 7.77 22.96
CA THR A 49 -53.48 6.33 22.91
C THR A 49 -52.75 5.96 21.63
N ALA A 50 -53.20 6.46 20.47
CA ALA A 50 -52.56 6.20 19.19
C ALA A 50 -51.11 6.73 19.16
N PHE A 51 -50.86 7.96 19.66
CA PHE A 51 -49.52 8.52 19.72
C PHE A 51 -48.58 7.69 20.60
N LYS A 52 -49.05 7.31 21.79
CA LYS A 52 -48.29 6.49 22.74
C LYS A 52 -47.92 5.12 22.14
N MET A 53 -48.89 4.45 21.51
CA MET A 53 -48.65 3.16 20.85
C MET A 53 -47.72 3.28 19.63
N THR A 54 -47.77 4.40 18.90
CA THR A 54 -46.86 4.69 17.79
C THR A 54 -45.41 4.79 18.27
N ILE A 55 -45.15 5.57 19.34
CA ILE A 55 -43.79 5.76 19.86
C ILE A 55 -43.24 4.53 20.59
N GLU A 56 -44.08 3.81 21.35
CA GLU A 56 -43.68 2.58 22.06
C GLU A 56 -43.29 1.47 21.09
N GLY A 57 -43.85 1.47 19.89
CA GLY A 57 -43.53 0.49 18.86
C GLY A 57 -42.25 0.76 18.06
N ILE A 58 -41.51 1.82 18.36
CA ILE A 58 -40.23 2.17 17.72
C ILE A 58 -39.07 1.29 18.25
N GLY A 59 -39.14 0.87 19.52
CA GLY A 59 -38.03 0.17 20.17
C GLY A 59 -36.82 1.09 20.45
N ASP A 60 -35.63 0.50 20.62
CA ASP A 60 -34.38 1.22 20.91
C ASP A 60 -33.75 1.79 19.63
N ILE A 61 -34.40 2.82 19.07
CA ILE A 61 -33.90 3.54 17.89
C ILE A 61 -32.61 4.31 18.19
N GLU A 62 -32.30 4.56 19.46
CA GLU A 62 -31.11 5.31 19.86
C GLU A 62 -29.83 4.52 19.54
N GLU A 63 -29.82 3.21 19.78
CA GLU A 63 -28.73 2.32 19.38
C GLU A 63 -28.55 2.29 17.85
N THR A 64 -29.65 2.18 17.10
CA THR A 64 -29.61 2.15 15.63
C THR A 64 -29.11 3.48 15.04
N ILE A 65 -29.56 4.61 15.58
CA ILE A 65 -29.10 5.94 15.15
C ILE A 65 -27.61 6.10 15.45
N MET A 66 -27.15 5.63 16.62
CA MET A 66 -25.75 5.67 17.00
C MET A 66 -24.89 4.83 16.04
N GLU A 67 -25.33 3.62 15.69
CA GLU A 67 -24.65 2.76 14.71
C GLU A 67 -24.56 3.42 13.33
N VAL A 68 -25.68 3.94 12.81
CA VAL A 68 -25.72 4.63 11.51
C VAL A 68 -24.83 5.87 11.53
N ALA A 69 -24.89 6.69 12.58
CA ALA A 69 -24.05 7.87 12.72
C ALA A 69 -22.56 7.52 12.80
N ASN A 70 -22.20 6.46 13.52
CA ASN A 70 -20.83 5.97 13.60
C ASN A 70 -20.34 5.44 12.26
N LEU A 71 -21.18 4.72 11.52
CA LEU A 71 -20.85 4.22 10.19
C LEU A 71 -20.67 5.38 9.19
N SER A 72 -21.57 6.36 9.18
CA SER A 72 -21.47 7.55 8.31
C SER A 72 -20.23 8.37 8.61
N ARG A 73 -19.92 8.63 9.89
CA ARG A 73 -18.68 9.31 10.29
C ARG A 73 -17.44 8.49 9.92
N SER A 74 -17.50 7.17 10.00
CA SER A 74 -16.41 6.27 9.56
C SER A 74 -16.22 6.32 8.04
N LEU A 75 -17.30 6.36 7.27
CA LEU A 75 -17.27 6.50 5.81
C LEU A 75 -16.80 7.89 5.36
N GLU A 76 -17.15 8.95 6.11
CA GLU A 76 -16.63 10.31 5.89
C GLU A 76 -15.15 10.43 6.24
N ARG A 77 -14.66 9.69 7.24
CA ARG A 77 -13.20 9.52 7.48
C ARG A 77 -12.51 8.70 6.38
N GLN A 78 -13.26 7.96 5.57
CA GLN A 78 -12.78 7.32 4.35
C GLN A 78 -12.92 8.21 3.11
N VAL A 79 -12.84 9.54 3.23
CA VAL A 79 -12.53 10.38 2.07
C VAL A 79 -11.18 9.91 1.53
N VAL A 80 -11.25 9.11 0.47
CA VAL A 80 -10.08 8.64 -0.29
C VAL A 80 -9.31 9.89 -0.66
N THR A 81 -8.10 10.02 -0.10
CA THR A 81 -7.22 11.13 -0.41
C THR A 81 -6.83 11.01 -1.89
N ASN A 82 -7.50 11.77 -2.77
CA ASN A 82 -7.34 11.65 -4.21
C ASN A 82 -6.74 12.93 -4.78
N PHE A 83 -5.47 12.82 -5.14
CA PHE A 83 -4.68 13.81 -5.84
C PHE A 83 -4.35 13.38 -7.28
N SER A 84 -5.05 12.40 -7.83
CA SER A 84 -4.76 11.93 -9.19
C SER A 84 -4.88 13.07 -10.21
N ALA A 85 -4.01 13.08 -11.22
CA ALA A 85 -3.90 14.12 -12.24
C ALA A 85 -3.63 15.53 -11.70
N SER A 86 -3.11 15.65 -10.47
CA SER A 86 -2.81 16.95 -9.87
C SER A 86 -1.41 17.44 -10.23
N HIS A 87 -1.25 18.76 -10.27
CA HIS A 87 0.04 19.42 -10.41
C HIS A 87 0.51 19.93 -9.04
N LEU A 88 1.36 19.15 -8.38
CA LEU A 88 1.79 19.33 -6.99
C LEU A 88 3.32 19.28 -6.86
N PRO A 89 4.09 19.98 -7.71
CA PRO A 89 5.55 19.95 -7.61
C PRO A 89 6.02 20.55 -6.29
N LYS A 90 7.06 19.96 -5.69
CA LYS A 90 7.69 20.43 -4.44
C LYS A 90 6.71 20.64 -3.29
N SER A 91 5.62 19.90 -3.27
CA SER A 91 4.59 20.00 -2.23
C SER A 91 5.05 19.28 -0.95
N ASP A 92 4.57 19.76 0.19
CA ASP A 92 4.88 19.17 1.49
C ASP A 92 3.78 18.19 1.92
N PHE A 93 4.14 16.91 1.96
CA PHE A 93 3.38 15.78 2.47
C PHE A 93 4.13 15.09 3.63
N ALA A 94 5.08 15.75 4.28
CA ALA A 94 5.83 15.14 5.37
C ALA A 94 4.89 14.73 6.52
N GLY A 95 5.05 13.50 7.00
CA GLY A 95 4.30 12.96 8.13
C GLY A 95 2.80 12.76 7.90
N VAL A 96 2.29 12.96 6.67
CA VAL A 96 0.86 12.78 6.39
C VAL A 96 0.46 11.31 6.53
N THR A 97 -0.77 11.07 6.98
CA THR A 97 -1.41 9.75 6.88
C THR A 97 -2.38 9.78 5.72
N ALA A 98 -2.05 9.11 4.63
CA ALA A 98 -2.84 9.04 3.41
C ALA A 98 -3.05 7.58 2.99
N HIS A 99 -3.72 6.80 3.84
CA HIS A 99 -4.02 5.40 3.53
C HIS A 99 -4.88 5.31 2.27
N LYS A 100 -4.52 4.39 1.37
CA LYS A 100 -5.17 4.19 0.07
C LYS A 100 -5.22 5.47 -0.79
N GLY A 101 -4.27 6.38 -0.57
CA GLY A 101 -4.15 7.61 -1.32
C GLY A 101 -3.97 7.37 -2.82
N GLN A 102 -4.61 8.20 -3.64
CA GLN A 102 -4.56 8.12 -5.09
C GLN A 102 -3.74 9.31 -5.61
N PHE A 103 -2.53 9.04 -6.10
CA PHE A 103 -1.62 10.02 -6.67
C PHE A 103 -1.35 9.75 -8.16
N ASN A 104 -2.24 9.02 -8.83
CA ASN A 104 -2.02 8.54 -10.19
C ASN A 104 -1.91 9.69 -11.19
N ALA A 105 -1.00 9.61 -12.16
CA ALA A 105 -0.79 10.61 -13.20
C ALA A 105 -0.52 12.03 -12.66
N SER A 106 0.00 12.16 -11.44
CA SER A 106 0.28 13.45 -10.81
C SER A 106 1.71 13.91 -11.09
N ALA A 107 1.91 15.22 -11.18
CA ALA A 107 3.23 15.83 -11.18
C ALA A 107 3.63 16.16 -9.75
N LEU A 108 4.51 15.35 -9.17
CA LEU A 108 4.94 15.40 -7.76
C LEU A 108 6.45 15.59 -7.63
N HIS A 109 7.13 16.03 -8.70
CA HIS A 109 8.58 16.16 -8.70
C HIS A 109 9.07 17.03 -7.53
N GLY A 110 10.10 16.56 -6.81
CA GLY A 110 10.66 17.22 -5.63
C GLY A 110 9.75 17.29 -4.41
N SER A 111 8.59 16.61 -4.40
CA SER A 111 7.69 16.65 -3.24
C SER A 111 8.25 15.88 -2.05
N ASN A 112 7.86 16.31 -0.85
CA ASN A 112 8.34 15.73 0.39
C ASN A 112 7.28 14.81 1.01
N PHE A 113 7.53 13.51 1.04
CA PHE A 113 6.73 12.47 1.71
C PHE A 113 7.45 11.88 2.94
N ALA A 114 8.44 12.57 3.48
CA ALA A 114 9.26 12.04 4.57
C ALA A 114 8.38 11.67 5.79
N GLY A 115 8.55 10.45 6.29
CA GLY A 115 7.79 9.92 7.43
C GLY A 115 6.29 9.75 7.20
N ALA A 116 5.80 9.89 5.96
CA ALA A 116 4.38 9.70 5.66
C ALA A 116 3.96 8.23 5.81
N ASP A 117 2.72 8.00 6.23
CA ASP A 117 2.07 6.70 6.12
C ASP A 117 1.19 6.67 4.87
N LEU A 118 1.70 6.00 3.85
CA LEU A 118 1.08 5.90 2.53
C LEU A 118 0.45 4.52 2.30
N THR A 119 0.22 3.73 3.36
CA THR A 119 -0.23 2.34 3.23
C THR A 119 -1.37 2.17 2.21
N GLY A 120 -1.15 1.32 1.20
CA GLY A 120 -2.12 1.03 0.13
C GLY A 120 -2.24 2.11 -0.96
N SER A 121 -1.39 3.13 -0.96
CA SER A 121 -1.44 4.21 -1.95
C SER A 121 -0.96 3.79 -3.34
N THR A 122 -1.40 4.51 -4.35
CA THR A 122 -0.98 4.29 -5.74
C THR A 122 -0.45 5.59 -6.36
N PHE A 123 0.66 5.45 -7.07
CA PHE A 123 1.36 6.54 -7.77
C PHE A 123 1.44 6.27 -9.27
N LYS A 124 0.56 5.42 -9.82
CA LYS A 124 0.66 4.94 -11.20
C LYS A 124 0.85 6.09 -12.20
N SER A 125 1.86 5.99 -13.07
CA SER A 125 2.15 7.00 -14.11
C SER A 125 2.41 8.42 -13.59
N SER A 126 2.77 8.57 -12.31
CA SER A 126 3.16 9.87 -11.75
C SER A 126 4.65 10.16 -11.97
N ASP A 127 4.97 11.44 -11.88
CA ASP A 127 6.35 11.91 -11.78
C ASP A 127 6.67 12.25 -10.32
N VAL A 128 7.45 11.40 -9.65
CA VAL A 128 7.96 11.62 -8.29
C VAL A 128 9.49 11.76 -8.32
N SER A 129 10.06 12.20 -9.45
CA SER A 129 11.49 12.45 -9.53
C SER A 129 11.93 13.44 -8.46
N GLU A 130 13.09 13.22 -7.86
CA GLU A 130 13.63 14.01 -6.75
C GLU A 130 12.74 14.06 -5.48
N ALA A 131 11.66 13.27 -5.41
CA ALA A 131 10.80 13.24 -4.23
C ALA A 131 11.49 12.54 -3.05
N ASN A 132 11.13 12.96 -1.85
CA ASN A 132 11.67 12.44 -0.60
C ASN A 132 10.65 11.52 0.10
N PHE A 133 10.86 10.21 0.09
CA PHE A 133 10.09 9.21 0.84
C PHE A 133 10.85 8.67 2.07
N ASP A 134 11.83 9.41 2.58
CA ASP A 134 12.67 8.95 3.68
C ASP A 134 11.83 8.63 4.93
N GLY A 135 12.03 7.42 5.47
CA GLY A 135 11.26 6.92 6.62
C GLY A 135 9.77 6.70 6.38
N ALA A 136 9.27 6.85 5.14
CA ALA A 136 7.85 6.64 4.84
C ALA A 136 7.46 5.15 4.90
N ASN A 137 6.19 4.89 5.20
CA ASN A 137 5.58 3.56 5.11
C ASN A 137 4.85 3.41 3.78
N LEU A 138 5.36 2.56 2.90
CA LEU A 138 4.80 2.23 1.59
C LEU A 138 4.21 0.81 1.53
N THR A 139 3.76 0.29 2.67
CA THR A 139 3.13 -1.03 2.73
C THR A 139 1.95 -1.11 1.75
N ASP A 140 1.85 -2.19 0.97
CA ASP A 140 0.80 -2.41 -0.04
C ASP A 140 0.71 -1.33 -1.15
N CYS A 141 1.74 -0.50 -1.34
CA CYS A 141 1.73 0.53 -2.38
C CYS A 141 1.97 0.00 -3.80
N SER A 142 1.48 0.75 -4.79
CA SER A 142 1.71 0.52 -6.22
C SER A 142 2.45 1.69 -6.88
N LEU A 143 3.66 1.41 -7.36
CA LEU A 143 4.57 2.30 -8.07
C LEU A 143 4.77 1.76 -9.50
N SER A 144 3.73 1.86 -10.34
CA SER A 144 3.74 1.35 -11.72
C SER A 144 3.89 2.48 -12.75
N ALA A 145 4.84 2.34 -13.68
CA ALA A 145 5.17 3.36 -14.68
C ALA A 145 5.54 4.73 -14.06
N VAL A 146 6.22 4.73 -12.92
CA VAL A 146 6.56 5.95 -12.16
C VAL A 146 7.95 6.44 -12.52
N ASN A 147 8.14 7.75 -12.62
CA ASN A 147 9.48 8.33 -12.64
C ASN A 147 10.00 8.47 -11.21
N LEU A 148 10.90 7.57 -10.79
CA LEU A 148 11.57 7.57 -9.48
C LEU A 148 12.99 8.16 -9.56
N THR A 149 13.35 8.84 -10.66
CA THR A 149 14.69 9.36 -10.89
C THR A 149 15.12 10.25 -9.73
N ASN A 150 16.27 9.95 -9.12
CA ASN A 150 16.81 10.66 -7.94
C ASN A 150 15.86 10.74 -6.73
N ALA A 151 14.79 9.94 -6.66
CA ALA A 151 13.94 9.87 -5.50
C ALA A 151 14.66 9.16 -4.33
N SER A 152 14.38 9.59 -3.10
CA SER A 152 14.95 9.00 -1.89
C SER A 152 13.92 8.17 -1.14
N PHE A 153 14.30 6.97 -0.71
CA PHE A 153 13.52 6.01 0.06
C PHE A 153 14.33 5.56 1.29
N ASN A 154 15.22 6.42 1.80
CA ASN A 154 16.16 6.08 2.86
C ASN A 154 15.40 5.63 4.11
N LYS A 155 15.72 4.44 4.63
CA LYS A 155 15.05 3.85 5.81
C LYS A 155 13.53 3.74 5.71
N SER A 156 12.96 3.72 4.50
CA SER A 156 11.53 3.50 4.30
C SER A 156 11.14 2.03 4.48
N ILE A 157 9.83 1.80 4.64
CA ILE A 157 9.24 0.46 4.78
C ILE A 157 8.49 0.12 3.49
N LEU A 158 8.91 -0.95 2.80
CA LEU A 158 8.31 -1.46 1.57
C LEU A 158 7.84 -2.90 1.78
N VAL A 159 6.67 -3.07 2.39
CA VAL A 159 6.06 -4.40 2.61
C VAL A 159 4.99 -4.64 1.54
N ARG A 160 5.10 -5.72 0.76
CA ARG A 160 4.17 -6.02 -0.37
C ARG A 160 4.01 -4.86 -1.37
N THR A 161 5.03 -4.01 -1.47
CA THR A 161 5.07 -2.89 -2.42
C THR A 161 5.42 -3.39 -3.81
N HIS A 162 4.75 -2.85 -4.83
CA HIS A 162 4.97 -3.22 -6.22
C HIS A 162 5.61 -2.05 -6.99
N ILE A 163 6.82 -2.26 -7.50
CA ILE A 163 7.49 -1.32 -8.41
C ILE A 163 7.56 -1.98 -9.79
N HIS A 164 6.92 -1.37 -10.79
CA HIS A 164 6.82 -1.96 -12.12
C HIS A 164 7.13 -0.93 -13.20
N VAL A 165 8.02 -1.25 -14.15
CA VAL A 165 8.30 -0.42 -15.34
C VAL A 165 8.59 1.04 -14.96
N SER A 166 9.36 1.26 -13.90
CA SER A 166 9.63 2.59 -13.35
C SER A 166 11.04 3.05 -13.67
N GLY A 167 11.23 4.36 -13.87
CA GLY A 167 12.55 4.95 -14.07
C GLY A 167 13.25 5.09 -12.72
N THR A 168 14.30 4.30 -12.49
CA THR A 168 14.96 4.15 -11.17
C THR A 168 16.40 4.68 -11.12
N GLU A 169 16.78 5.52 -12.09
CA GLU A 169 18.11 6.11 -12.17
C GLU A 169 18.38 7.00 -10.95
N GLY A 170 19.44 6.71 -10.20
CA GLY A 170 19.81 7.47 -9.01
C GLY A 170 18.87 7.30 -7.81
N THR A 171 17.86 6.42 -7.90
CA THR A 171 16.96 6.15 -6.76
C THR A 171 17.75 5.58 -5.58
N ASN A 172 17.47 6.07 -4.38
CA ASN A 172 18.19 5.69 -3.17
C ASN A 172 17.29 4.91 -2.20
N PHE A 173 17.49 3.59 -2.09
CA PHE A 173 16.81 2.74 -1.09
C PHE A 173 17.67 2.50 0.17
N LYS A 174 18.76 3.25 0.41
CA LYS A 174 19.69 2.97 1.52
C LYS A 174 18.96 2.73 2.85
N GLY A 175 19.25 1.61 3.49
CA GLY A 175 18.65 1.22 4.77
C GLY A 175 17.15 0.88 4.73
N ALA A 176 16.53 0.81 3.56
CA ALA A 176 15.13 0.45 3.42
C ALA A 176 14.87 -1.02 3.78
N ARG A 177 13.66 -1.29 4.24
CA ARG A 177 13.19 -2.65 4.55
C ARG A 177 12.26 -3.12 3.45
N LEU A 178 12.69 -4.10 2.67
CA LEU A 178 11.89 -4.70 1.61
C LEU A 178 11.43 -6.08 2.04
N THR A 179 10.13 -6.25 2.23
CA THR A 179 9.52 -7.53 2.63
C THR A 179 8.39 -7.88 1.68
N ASP A 180 8.48 -9.03 1.01
CA ASP A 180 7.53 -9.47 -0.02
C ASP A 180 7.29 -8.43 -1.12
N ALA A 181 8.24 -7.52 -1.33
CA ALA A 181 8.17 -6.51 -2.37
C ALA A 181 8.49 -7.11 -3.74
N THR A 182 7.83 -6.61 -4.78
CA THR A 182 8.10 -7.01 -6.17
C THR A 182 8.60 -5.81 -6.95
N ILE A 183 9.82 -5.91 -7.49
CA ILE A 183 10.40 -4.95 -8.41
C ILE A 183 10.54 -5.65 -9.75
N SER A 184 9.94 -5.09 -10.81
CA SER A 184 9.92 -5.78 -12.10
C SER A 184 10.04 -4.85 -13.30
N LYS A 185 10.81 -5.30 -14.29
CA LYS A 185 11.07 -4.55 -15.55
C LYS A 185 11.67 -3.16 -15.31
N CYS A 186 12.57 -3.04 -14.33
CA CYS A 186 13.27 -1.79 -14.02
C CYS A 186 14.78 -1.91 -14.31
N ASP A 187 15.39 -0.80 -14.71
CA ASP A 187 16.85 -0.66 -14.77
C ASP A 187 17.38 -0.20 -13.41
N LEU A 188 17.95 -1.14 -12.66
CA LEU A 188 18.41 -0.93 -11.28
C LEU A 188 19.92 -0.70 -11.21
N ARG A 189 20.63 -0.57 -12.34
CA ARG A 189 22.10 -0.46 -12.36
C ARG A 189 22.62 0.76 -11.59
N LYS A 190 21.85 1.85 -11.58
CA LYS A 190 22.19 3.11 -10.88
C LYS A 190 21.36 3.32 -9.60
N THR A 191 20.73 2.28 -9.08
CA THR A 191 19.97 2.33 -7.83
C THR A 191 20.89 1.96 -6.65
N SER A 192 20.72 2.61 -5.50
CA SER A 192 21.45 2.25 -4.28
C SER A 192 20.59 1.39 -3.36
N PHE A 193 21.13 0.25 -2.94
CA PHE A 193 20.51 -0.66 -1.97
C PHE A 193 21.35 -0.87 -0.70
N GLU A 194 22.31 0.02 -0.44
CA GLU A 194 23.25 -0.13 0.69
C GLU A 194 22.49 -0.30 2.01
N GLY A 195 22.82 -1.33 2.79
CA GLY A 195 22.22 -1.56 4.10
C GLY A 195 20.73 -1.94 4.09
N CYS A 196 20.15 -2.29 2.94
CA CYS A 196 18.79 -2.82 2.86
C CYS A 196 18.67 -4.20 3.51
N ILE A 197 17.46 -4.47 4.00
CA ILE A 197 17.00 -5.82 4.38
C ILE A 197 16.11 -6.35 3.26
N PHE A 198 16.40 -7.56 2.78
CA PHE A 198 15.62 -8.24 1.76
C PHE A 198 15.02 -9.55 2.30
N ASP A 199 13.71 -9.61 2.40
CA ASP A 199 12.96 -10.79 2.81
C ASP A 199 11.82 -11.06 1.82
N GLY A 200 11.81 -12.20 1.14
CA GLY A 200 10.79 -12.56 0.15
C GLY A 200 10.76 -11.68 -1.11
N VAL A 201 11.78 -10.85 -1.35
CA VAL A 201 11.78 -9.87 -2.45
C VAL A 201 11.93 -10.55 -3.81
N VAL A 202 11.18 -10.07 -4.80
CA VAL A 202 11.23 -10.55 -6.17
C VAL A 202 11.73 -9.46 -7.11
N PHE A 203 12.85 -9.73 -7.79
CA PHE A 203 13.36 -8.95 -8.91
C PHE A 203 13.10 -9.73 -10.21
N ASP A 204 12.05 -9.37 -10.96
CA ASP A 204 11.64 -10.06 -12.19
C ASP A 204 11.89 -9.19 -13.43
N TYR A 205 12.73 -9.66 -14.35
CA TYR A 205 13.15 -8.91 -15.55
C TYR A 205 13.81 -7.55 -15.25
N CYS A 206 14.55 -7.43 -14.16
CA CYS A 206 15.32 -6.23 -13.84
C CYS A 206 16.73 -6.31 -14.44
N ASP A 207 17.36 -5.14 -14.63
CA ASP A 207 18.81 -5.07 -14.85
C ASP A 207 19.51 -4.65 -13.57
N LEU A 208 20.19 -5.60 -12.93
CA LEU A 208 20.97 -5.41 -11.70
C LEU A 208 22.48 -5.41 -12.00
N SER A 209 22.89 -5.34 -13.27
CA SER A 209 24.29 -5.52 -13.64
C SER A 209 25.20 -4.49 -12.94
N GLY A 210 26.31 -4.95 -12.38
CA GLY A 210 27.28 -4.11 -11.65
C GLY A 210 26.84 -3.70 -10.24
N GLN A 211 25.71 -4.17 -9.74
CA GLN A 211 25.25 -3.86 -8.38
C GLN A 211 26.18 -4.43 -7.30
N ASN A 212 26.29 -3.69 -6.19
CA ASN A 212 27.04 -4.11 -5.02
C ASN A 212 26.08 -4.46 -3.88
N PHE A 213 26.05 -5.76 -3.55
CA PHE A 213 25.27 -6.34 -2.46
C PHE A 213 26.15 -6.93 -1.35
N ASP A 214 27.39 -6.45 -1.23
CA ASP A 214 28.37 -6.96 -0.28
C ASP A 214 27.88 -6.85 1.16
N GLY A 215 28.07 -7.92 1.94
CA GLY A 215 27.71 -7.99 3.36
C GLY A 215 26.21 -7.99 3.66
N GLN A 216 25.34 -7.92 2.65
CA GLN A 216 23.89 -7.86 2.86
C GLN A 216 23.27 -9.23 3.07
N THR A 217 22.04 -9.25 3.60
CA THR A 217 21.29 -10.49 3.86
C THR A 217 20.08 -10.58 2.94
N PHE A 218 19.94 -11.75 2.32
CA PHE A 218 18.87 -12.10 1.39
C PHE A 218 18.18 -13.37 1.88
N ILE A 219 16.90 -13.28 2.21
CA ILE A 219 16.07 -14.41 2.63
C ILE A 219 14.92 -14.56 1.64
N GLY A 220 14.79 -15.70 0.99
CA GLY A 220 13.69 -15.97 0.05
C GLY A 220 13.69 -15.10 -1.21
N VAL A 221 14.81 -14.46 -1.53
CA VAL A 221 14.89 -13.48 -2.63
C VAL A 221 15.01 -14.16 -3.98
N LYS A 222 14.32 -13.63 -4.99
CA LYS A 222 14.35 -14.16 -6.36
C LYS A 222 14.94 -13.12 -7.31
N PHE A 223 16.08 -13.46 -7.91
CA PHE A 223 16.71 -12.74 -9.02
C PHE A 223 16.38 -13.38 -10.38
N ASP A 224 15.33 -14.18 -10.42
CA ASP A 224 14.92 -14.94 -11.59
C ASP A 224 14.73 -13.99 -12.80
N LYS A 225 15.24 -14.40 -13.96
CA LYS A 225 15.12 -13.68 -15.24
C LYS A 225 15.71 -12.27 -15.26
N SER A 226 16.37 -11.84 -14.20
CA SER A 226 17.03 -10.54 -14.11
C SER A 226 18.47 -10.62 -14.61
N ALA A 227 18.96 -9.54 -15.24
CA ALA A 227 20.36 -9.45 -15.62
C ALA A 227 21.21 -9.18 -14.38
N VAL A 228 22.18 -10.05 -14.13
CA VAL A 228 23.02 -10.07 -12.92
C VAL A 228 24.50 -10.11 -13.27
N ASN A 229 24.89 -9.52 -14.40
CA ASN A 229 26.28 -9.48 -14.82
C ASN A 229 27.10 -8.65 -13.83
N GLU A 230 28.26 -9.15 -13.41
CA GLU A 230 29.22 -8.41 -12.58
C GLU A 230 28.62 -7.91 -11.24
N VAL A 231 27.61 -8.61 -10.72
CA VAL A 231 27.05 -8.33 -9.39
C VAL A 231 27.98 -8.86 -8.31
N SER A 232 28.12 -8.12 -7.22
CA SER A 232 28.92 -8.52 -6.06
C SER A 232 28.03 -8.88 -4.88
N PHE A 233 28.25 -10.07 -4.30
CA PHE A 233 27.63 -10.58 -3.07
C PHE A 233 28.72 -10.97 -2.05
N ARG A 234 29.84 -10.26 -2.02
CA ARG A 234 30.97 -10.63 -1.16
C ARG A 234 30.57 -10.55 0.31
N GLY A 235 30.83 -11.59 1.07
CA GLY A 235 30.43 -11.65 2.49
C GLY A 235 28.92 -11.59 2.72
N ALA A 236 28.08 -11.67 1.68
CA ALA A 236 26.63 -11.63 1.83
C ALA A 236 26.09 -12.97 2.38
N THR A 237 24.91 -12.93 2.98
CA THR A 237 24.17 -14.13 3.40
C THR A 237 23.01 -14.38 2.46
N LEU A 238 22.96 -15.55 1.82
CA LEU A 238 21.92 -15.95 0.88
C LEU A 238 21.20 -17.21 1.38
N LYS A 239 19.96 -17.04 1.82
CA LYS A 239 19.09 -18.13 2.27
C LYS A 239 17.87 -18.21 1.37
N ASN A 240 17.64 -19.35 0.74
CA ASN A 240 16.55 -19.63 -0.17
C ASN A 240 16.51 -18.62 -1.33
N VAL A 241 17.67 -18.37 -1.95
CA VAL A 241 17.81 -17.39 -3.03
C VAL A 241 17.81 -18.08 -4.39
N SER A 242 17.13 -17.49 -5.37
CA SER A 242 16.95 -18.06 -6.72
C SER A 242 17.51 -17.15 -7.81
N PHE A 243 18.11 -17.75 -8.84
CA PHE A 243 18.66 -17.08 -10.04
C PHE A 243 18.24 -17.83 -11.31
N LYS A 244 16.96 -18.20 -11.45
CA LYS A 244 16.51 -19.04 -12.56
C LYS A 244 16.39 -18.24 -13.86
N ALA A 245 16.85 -18.83 -14.96
CA ALA A 245 16.64 -18.29 -16.29
C ALA A 245 15.19 -18.50 -16.78
N TYR A 246 14.69 -17.62 -17.65
CA TYR A 246 13.57 -17.95 -18.54
C TYR A 246 14.12 -18.55 -19.83
N PHE A 247 13.60 -19.71 -20.26
CA PHE A 247 13.83 -20.37 -21.55
C PHE A 247 14.94 -19.74 -22.39
N SER A 248 16.20 -20.06 -22.08
CA SER A 248 17.34 -19.48 -22.78
C SER A 248 17.77 -20.41 -23.90
N LEU A 249 17.50 -20.01 -25.15
CA LEU A 249 18.04 -20.67 -26.36
C LEU A 249 19.57 -20.56 -26.45
N THR A 250 20.19 -19.68 -25.65
CA THR A 250 21.62 -19.41 -25.64
C THR A 250 22.22 -19.56 -24.23
N ASN A 251 23.52 -19.81 -24.11
CA ASN A 251 24.19 -19.85 -22.81
C ASN A 251 24.44 -18.45 -22.19
N LYS A 252 23.84 -17.38 -22.72
CA LYS A 252 24.11 -16.00 -22.29
C LYS A 252 23.81 -15.77 -20.81
N TYR A 253 22.68 -16.26 -20.31
CA TYR A 253 22.31 -16.10 -18.90
C TYR A 253 23.25 -16.86 -17.96
N TYR A 254 23.64 -18.10 -18.30
CA TYR A 254 24.62 -18.84 -17.49
C TYR A 254 26.00 -18.17 -17.47
N ARG A 255 26.40 -17.51 -18.56
CA ARG A 255 27.61 -16.69 -18.59
C ARG A 255 27.51 -15.48 -17.64
N SER A 256 26.33 -14.85 -17.50
CA SER A 256 26.17 -13.77 -16.51
C SER A 256 26.30 -14.30 -15.08
N ILE A 257 25.73 -15.46 -14.79
CA ILE A 257 25.88 -16.11 -13.47
C ILE A 257 27.36 -16.35 -13.13
N ALA A 258 28.18 -16.75 -14.11
CA ALA A 258 29.61 -16.97 -13.92
C ALA A 258 30.40 -15.69 -13.57
N THR A 259 29.86 -14.50 -13.87
CA THR A 259 30.50 -13.21 -13.54
C THR A 259 30.20 -12.71 -12.13
N ILE A 260 29.27 -13.34 -11.41
CA ILE A 260 28.88 -12.92 -10.07
C ILE A 260 29.99 -13.23 -9.06
N ASN A 261 30.30 -12.26 -8.20
CA ASN A 261 31.27 -12.44 -7.12
C ASN A 261 30.59 -12.90 -5.83
N PHE A 262 30.87 -14.13 -5.39
CA PHE A 262 30.35 -14.69 -4.14
C PHE A 262 31.44 -14.90 -3.06
N ASP A 263 32.60 -14.24 -3.17
CA ASP A 263 33.71 -14.44 -2.24
C ASP A 263 33.29 -14.20 -0.77
N GLY A 264 33.51 -15.19 0.08
CA GLY A 264 33.19 -15.11 1.50
C GLY A 264 31.69 -15.10 1.82
N ALA A 265 30.82 -15.26 0.82
CA ALA A 265 29.38 -15.36 1.05
C ALA A 265 29.02 -16.62 1.85
N VAL A 266 27.89 -16.55 2.55
CA VAL A 266 27.28 -17.67 3.27
C VAL A 266 26.00 -18.09 2.55
N MET A 267 25.84 -19.37 2.25
CA MET A 267 24.66 -19.88 1.53
C MET A 267 24.08 -21.11 2.22
N ASP A 268 22.77 -21.33 2.07
CA ASP A 268 22.21 -22.65 2.32
C ASP A 268 22.54 -23.67 1.21
N LYS A 269 22.37 -24.95 1.52
CA LYS A 269 22.67 -26.06 0.60
C LYS A 269 21.92 -25.96 -0.73
N LEU A 270 20.68 -25.47 -0.73
CA LEU A 270 19.83 -25.40 -1.92
C LEU A 270 20.33 -24.29 -2.86
N THR A 271 20.58 -23.11 -2.31
CA THR A 271 21.12 -21.94 -3.01
C THR A 271 22.49 -22.26 -3.60
N TYR A 272 23.38 -22.86 -2.78
CA TYR A 272 24.71 -23.27 -3.22
C TYR A 272 24.66 -24.28 -4.37
N ALA A 273 23.87 -25.35 -4.23
CA ALA A 273 23.77 -26.40 -5.25
C ALA A 273 23.22 -25.86 -6.57
N SER A 274 22.21 -24.97 -6.50
CA SER A 274 21.65 -24.33 -7.69
C SER A 274 22.69 -23.47 -8.40
N LEU A 275 23.39 -22.58 -7.70
CA LEU A 275 24.40 -21.70 -8.29
C LEU A 275 25.57 -22.49 -8.90
N LYS A 276 26.05 -23.53 -8.18
CA LYS A 276 27.09 -24.42 -8.68
C LYS A 276 26.67 -25.13 -9.97
N GLY A 277 25.43 -25.62 -10.04
CA GLY A 277 24.87 -26.25 -11.24
C GLY A 277 24.73 -25.29 -12.43
N MET A 278 24.64 -23.98 -12.17
CA MET A 278 24.57 -22.94 -13.19
C MET A 278 25.95 -22.40 -13.62
N GLY A 279 27.04 -22.93 -13.06
CA GLY A 279 28.41 -22.51 -13.41
C GLY A 279 28.91 -21.27 -12.67
N ALA A 280 28.28 -20.87 -11.57
CA ALA A 280 28.79 -19.81 -10.70
C ALA A 280 30.12 -20.22 -10.04
N ASN A 281 31.02 -19.26 -9.84
CA ASN A 281 32.20 -19.47 -8.99
C ASN A 281 31.78 -19.39 -7.51
N VAL A 282 31.70 -20.56 -6.86
CA VAL A 282 31.31 -20.69 -5.45
C VAL A 282 32.40 -21.37 -4.61
N SER A 283 33.67 -21.29 -5.04
CA SER A 283 34.79 -21.94 -4.35
C SER A 283 35.08 -21.37 -2.96
N ASN A 284 34.86 -20.06 -2.78
CA ASN A 284 35.08 -19.33 -1.52
C ASN A 284 33.79 -19.10 -0.71
N VAL A 285 32.73 -19.85 -1.00
CA VAL A 285 31.44 -19.76 -0.30
C VAL A 285 31.42 -20.71 0.90
N THR A 286 30.92 -20.22 2.04
CA THR A 286 30.62 -21.07 3.20
C THR A 286 29.19 -21.60 3.11
N VAL A 287 28.99 -22.91 3.17
CA VAL A 287 27.65 -23.52 3.17
C VAL A 287 27.20 -23.78 4.61
N ARG A 288 26.02 -23.30 5.01
CA ARG A 288 25.43 -23.49 6.35
C ARG A 288 23.98 -23.98 6.29
#